data_AF-A0A8H9H8R4-F1
#
_entry.id   AF-A0A8H9H8R4-F1
#
_cell.length_a   1.000
_cell.length_b   1.000
_cell.length_c   1.000
_cell.angle_alpha   90.00
_cell.angle_beta   90.00
_cell.angle_gamma   90.00
#
_symmetry.space_group_name_H-M   'P 1'
#
loop_
_entity.id
_entity.type
_entity.pdbx_description
1 polymer ?
#
loop_
_entity_poly.entity_id
_entity_poly.type
_entity_poly.pdbx_seq_one_letter_code
_entity_poly.pdbx_strand_id
1 'polypeptide(L)'
;MPLESYQRLGELFTAAADTTDVAADAPPYDAYAGESLLPPASGANGAAISELADDQQEHVAFEVGEPAQSEAAEPESQRDEALNAVQVSILGPLEITGTVADLQPKMAELVLALALAGPTGLRNIQLAAMMGPDPDTTKPSDQLRQLITRTRGKLGKAPDGQARILCDSAYVYRVHAITLDWTRFQELADRGAKHNSTTDLWDALTLVRGPVLDGCYHWWLETPVIENIRAEIVDAADLLSAAGGQGVESKLRVLIAPKLVRTRGNSHVSWTAREA
;
A
#
# COMPACT_ATOMS: atom_id res chain seq x y z
N MET A 1 13.76 -30.28 19.42
CA MET A 1 12.43 -29.77 19.82
C MET A 1 11.79 -30.79 20.75
N PRO A 2 11.50 -30.45 22.01
CA PRO A 2 10.94 -31.39 22.98
C PRO A 2 9.47 -31.70 22.67
N LEU A 3 9.06 -32.96 22.88
CA LEU A 3 7.69 -33.48 22.64
C LEU A 3 6.58 -32.66 23.34
N GLU A 4 6.93 -31.98 24.43
CA GLU A 4 6.04 -31.10 25.19
C GLU A 4 5.48 -29.93 24.37
N SER A 5 6.22 -29.46 23.36
CA SER A 5 5.75 -28.37 22.48
C SER A 5 4.60 -28.79 21.57
N TYR A 6 4.54 -30.06 21.16
CA TYR A 6 3.44 -30.58 20.33
C TYR A 6 2.17 -30.82 21.14
N GLN A 7 2.30 -31.24 22.39
CA GLN A 7 1.14 -31.38 23.28
C GLN A 7 0.48 -30.03 23.58
N ARG A 8 1.26 -28.96 23.80
CA ARG A 8 0.69 -27.62 24.03
C ARG A 8 -0.03 -27.03 22.82
N LEU A 9 0.41 -27.35 21.60
CA LEU A 9 -0.32 -26.96 20.39
C LEU A 9 -1.66 -27.70 20.29
N GLY A 10 -1.70 -29.00 20.62
CA GLY A 10 -2.95 -29.76 20.67
C GLY A 10 -3.95 -29.22 21.70
N GLU A 11 -3.47 -28.82 22.87
CA GLU A 11 -4.28 -28.18 23.92
C GLU A 11 -4.85 -26.82 23.46
N LEU A 12 -4.05 -26.01 22.75
CA LEU A 12 -4.50 -24.72 22.20
C LEU A 12 -5.62 -24.89 21.16
N PHE A 13 -5.49 -25.85 20.24
CA PHE A 13 -6.54 -26.12 19.25
C PHE A 13 -7.80 -26.71 19.87
N THR A 14 -7.67 -27.44 20.98
CA THR A 14 -8.82 -27.97 21.74
C THR A 14 -9.57 -26.84 22.47
N ALA A 15 -8.84 -25.88 23.05
CA ALA A 15 -9.44 -24.70 23.67
C ALA A 15 -10.14 -23.77 22.65
N ALA A 16 -9.54 -23.59 21.47
CA ALA A 16 -10.12 -22.78 20.40
C ALA A 16 -11.36 -23.43 19.73
N ALA A 17 -11.54 -24.74 19.89
CA ALA A 17 -12.70 -25.46 19.36
C ALA A 17 -13.91 -25.43 20.31
N ASP A 18 -13.74 -24.95 21.54
CA ASP A 18 -14.84 -24.75 22.47
C ASP A 18 -15.52 -23.41 22.18
N THR A 19 -16.64 -23.46 21.46
CA THR A 19 -17.45 -22.28 21.11
C THR A 19 -18.62 -22.08 22.07
N THR A 20 -18.61 -22.73 23.25
CA THR A 20 -19.73 -22.65 24.20
C THR A 20 -19.84 -21.30 24.94
N ASP A 21 -18.87 -20.40 24.79
CA ASP A 21 -18.84 -19.08 25.43
C ASP A 21 -19.20 -17.90 24.50
N VAL A 22 -19.48 -18.14 23.22
CA VAL A 22 -19.86 -17.09 22.24
C VAL A 22 -21.36 -17.16 21.92
N ALA A 23 -22.14 -16.21 22.45
CA ALA A 23 -23.54 -16.04 22.06
C ALA A 23 -23.64 -15.59 20.59
N ALA A 24 -24.56 -16.18 19.82
CA ALA A 24 -24.68 -16.03 18.37
C ALA A 24 -25.10 -14.62 17.89
N ASP A 25 -25.44 -13.74 18.82
CA ASP A 25 -26.16 -12.48 18.60
C ASP A 25 -25.40 -11.23 19.09
N ALA A 26 -24.12 -11.37 19.47
CA ALA A 26 -23.22 -10.25 19.66
C ALA A 26 -22.31 -10.06 18.42
N PRO A 27 -22.40 -8.95 17.66
CA PRO A 27 -21.52 -8.72 16.52
C PRO A 27 -20.06 -8.54 17.03
N PRO A 28 -19.08 -9.35 16.58
CA PRO A 28 -17.72 -9.30 17.13
C PRO A 28 -16.87 -8.11 16.64
N TYR A 29 -17.39 -7.27 15.74
CA TYR A 29 -16.55 -6.47 14.82
C TYR A 29 -16.87 -4.97 14.71
N ASP A 30 -17.72 -4.40 15.57
CA ASP A 30 -17.99 -2.94 15.50
C ASP A 30 -16.79 -2.08 15.96
N ALA A 31 -15.80 -2.67 16.64
CA ALA A 31 -14.64 -1.94 17.16
C ALA A 31 -13.56 -1.61 16.10
N TYR A 32 -13.55 -2.27 14.94
CA TYR A 32 -12.48 -2.13 13.93
C TYR A 32 -12.85 -1.22 12.75
N ALA A 33 -14.06 -0.68 12.69
CA ALA A 33 -14.53 0.11 11.54
C ALA A 33 -13.97 1.56 11.49
N GLY A 34 -13.11 1.97 12.43
CA GLY A 34 -12.69 3.38 12.55
C GLY A 34 -11.23 3.65 12.89
N GLU A 35 -10.38 2.63 13.04
CA GLU A 35 -9.02 2.85 13.54
C GLU A 35 -7.96 2.61 12.47
N SER A 36 -7.09 3.61 12.32
CA SER A 36 -5.91 3.62 11.46
C SER A 36 -5.14 2.30 11.58
N LEU A 37 -4.83 1.66 10.44
CA LEU A 37 -4.12 0.38 10.29
C LEU A 37 -2.63 0.41 10.70
N LEU A 38 -2.25 1.35 11.58
CA LEU A 38 -0.88 1.54 12.03
C LEU A 38 -0.87 1.68 13.56
N PRO A 39 0.13 1.11 14.25
CA PRO A 39 0.18 1.16 15.70
C PRO A 39 0.24 2.61 16.23
N PRO A 40 -0.49 2.93 17.32
CA PRO A 40 -0.40 4.24 17.95
C PRO A 40 0.97 4.43 18.62
N ALA A 41 1.61 5.57 18.34
CA ALA A 41 2.86 5.97 18.98
C ALA A 41 2.61 6.30 20.47
N SER A 42 3.12 5.47 21.37
CA SER A 42 3.21 5.76 22.80
C SER A 42 4.43 6.65 23.05
N GLY A 43 4.22 7.83 23.65
CA GLY A 43 5.32 8.72 24.05
C GLY A 43 4.94 10.19 24.07
N ALA A 44 4.21 10.61 25.09
CA ALA A 44 4.08 12.02 25.45
C ALA A 44 5.37 12.50 26.13
N ASN A 45 5.94 13.61 25.66
CA ASN A 45 6.34 14.73 26.51
C ASN A 45 6.65 15.94 25.64
N GLY A 46 5.85 16.99 25.83
CA GLY A 46 6.02 18.28 25.19
C GLY A 46 7.04 19.15 25.91
N ALA A 47 7.72 19.99 25.14
CA ALA A 47 8.23 21.27 25.59
C ALA A 47 8.29 22.21 24.38
N ALA A 48 7.77 23.41 24.59
CA ALA A 48 7.46 24.44 23.61
C ALA A 48 8.68 25.01 22.90
N ILE A 49 8.49 25.48 21.66
CA ILE A 49 9.26 26.62 21.12
C ILE A 49 8.33 27.49 20.28
N SER A 50 8.30 28.77 20.68
CA SER A 50 7.49 29.87 20.15
C SER A 50 7.80 30.26 18.70
N GLU A 51 6.77 30.87 18.10
CA GLU A 51 6.74 31.69 16.90
C GLU A 51 7.83 32.77 16.85
N LEU A 52 8.35 33.01 15.64
CA LEU A 52 8.63 34.35 15.12
C LEU A 52 8.24 34.38 13.65
N ALA A 53 7.20 35.17 13.36
CA ALA A 53 6.81 35.66 12.05
C ALA A 53 7.53 36.99 11.75
N ASP A 54 7.20 37.58 10.60
CA ASP A 54 7.65 38.87 10.02
C ASP A 54 9.01 38.83 9.28
N ASP A 55 9.17 39.37 8.07
CA ASP A 55 8.29 40.23 7.28
C ASP A 55 8.83 40.37 5.84
N GLN A 56 8.05 41.05 4.98
CA GLN A 56 8.41 41.82 3.77
C GLN A 56 8.03 41.26 2.39
N GLN A 57 6.83 41.70 1.99
CA GLN A 57 6.37 42.00 0.63
C GLN A 57 7.07 43.23 0.02
N GLU A 58 7.16 43.26 -1.32
CA GLU A 58 6.93 44.41 -2.22
C GLU A 58 6.78 43.84 -3.67
N HIS A 59 5.60 43.87 -4.30
CA HIS A 59 5.09 44.83 -5.33
C HIS A 59 6.09 45.08 -6.49
N VAL A 60 5.82 45.07 -7.81
CA VAL A 60 4.68 45.19 -8.76
C VAL A 60 5.27 44.78 -10.14
N ALA A 61 4.58 44.34 -11.20
CA ALA A 61 3.61 45.08 -12.01
C ALA A 61 3.03 44.16 -13.13
N PHE A 62 1.85 44.56 -13.58
CA PHE A 62 0.98 44.02 -14.61
C PHE A 62 1.50 44.32 -16.03
N GLU A 63 1.35 43.41 -17.00
CA GLU A 63 1.04 43.79 -18.39
C GLU A 63 0.24 42.67 -19.08
N VAL A 64 -0.92 43.09 -19.62
CA VAL A 64 -1.88 42.30 -20.40
C VAL A 64 -1.58 42.53 -21.87
N GLY A 65 -1.52 41.44 -22.64
CA GLY A 65 -1.49 41.49 -24.10
C GLY A 65 -1.83 40.13 -24.71
N GLU A 66 -3.05 40.01 -25.23
CA GLU A 66 -3.51 38.98 -26.17
C GLU A 66 -4.38 39.72 -27.23
N PRO A 67 -4.73 39.17 -28.41
CA PRO A 67 -4.53 37.77 -28.84
C PRO A 67 -4.13 37.56 -30.33
N ALA A 68 -3.98 36.27 -30.67
CA ALA A 68 -4.41 35.58 -31.91
C ALA A 68 -3.28 34.87 -32.68
N GLN A 69 -3.33 33.52 -32.73
CA GLN A 69 -3.92 32.76 -33.85
C GLN A 69 -3.75 31.25 -33.64
N SER A 70 -4.82 30.51 -33.93
CA SER A 70 -4.92 29.05 -33.91
C SER A 70 -3.97 28.35 -34.88
N GLU A 71 -3.40 27.23 -34.47
CA GLU A 71 -3.23 26.07 -35.34
C GLU A 71 -3.40 24.77 -34.54
N ALA A 72 -4.08 23.81 -35.15
CA ALA A 72 -4.69 22.65 -34.54
C ALA A 72 -3.68 21.64 -33.96
N ALA A 73 -3.91 21.20 -32.70
CA ALA A 73 -3.23 20.07 -32.09
C ALA A 73 -4.26 19.05 -31.57
N GLU A 74 -4.34 17.91 -32.26
CA GLU A 74 -4.90 16.65 -31.73
C GLU A 74 -3.93 16.05 -30.68
N PRO A 75 -4.37 15.13 -29.81
CA PRO A 75 -4.11 15.21 -28.37
C PRO A 75 -2.72 14.69 -27.95
N GLU A 76 -1.73 15.58 -27.92
CA GLU A 76 -0.46 15.32 -27.22
C GLU A 76 -0.61 15.36 -25.69
N SER A 77 -1.62 16.09 -25.19
CA SER A 77 -1.84 16.32 -23.76
C SER A 77 -2.09 15.04 -22.96
N GLN A 78 -2.72 14.01 -23.53
CA GLN A 78 -2.99 12.76 -22.80
C GLN A 78 -1.75 11.88 -22.62
N ARG A 79 -0.76 11.94 -23.53
CA ARG A 79 0.50 11.19 -23.35
C ARG A 79 1.42 11.87 -22.34
N ASP A 80 1.51 13.20 -22.39
CA ASP A 80 2.30 13.94 -21.41
C ASP A 80 1.66 13.90 -20.01
N GLU A 81 0.33 13.89 -19.90
CA GLU A 81 -0.35 13.70 -18.60
C GLU A 81 -0.15 12.29 -18.02
N ALA A 82 -0.20 11.25 -18.86
CA ALA A 82 0.03 9.88 -18.43
C ALA A 82 1.50 9.64 -17.99
N LEU A 83 2.47 10.31 -18.62
CA LEU A 83 3.87 10.28 -18.22
C LEU A 83 4.14 11.09 -16.93
N ASN A 84 3.26 12.03 -16.58
CA ASN A 84 3.35 12.86 -15.39
C ASN A 84 2.60 12.29 -14.17
N ALA A 85 1.93 11.14 -14.30
CA ALA A 85 1.30 10.48 -13.16
C ALA A 85 2.28 9.48 -12.54
N VAL A 86 2.74 9.76 -11.32
CA VAL A 86 3.49 8.76 -10.55
C VAL A 86 2.50 7.72 -10.05
N GLN A 87 2.76 6.44 -10.34
CA GLN A 87 1.93 5.33 -9.90
C GLN A 87 2.74 4.38 -9.03
N VAL A 88 2.15 3.99 -7.90
CA VAL A 88 2.64 2.94 -7.01
C VAL A 88 1.80 1.69 -7.25
N SER A 89 2.49 0.58 -7.46
CA SER A 89 1.89 -0.65 -7.94
C SER A 89 2.27 -1.81 -7.03
N ILE A 90 1.29 -2.37 -6.29
CA ILE A 90 1.49 -3.37 -5.23
C ILE A 90 0.75 -4.70 -5.47
N LEU A 91 -0.14 -4.76 -6.46
CA LEU A 91 -0.86 -5.98 -6.83
C LEU A 91 0.02 -6.90 -7.68
N GLY A 92 1.18 -7.26 -7.14
CA GLY A 92 2.32 -7.88 -7.81
C GLY A 92 3.61 -7.45 -7.11
N PRO A 93 4.78 -7.66 -7.71
CA PRO A 93 6.02 -7.01 -7.25
C PRO A 93 5.84 -5.49 -7.12
N LEU A 94 6.52 -4.88 -6.14
CA LEU A 94 6.49 -3.43 -5.94
C LEU A 94 7.11 -2.72 -7.16
N GLU A 95 6.31 -1.90 -7.83
CA GLU A 95 6.75 -1.06 -8.94
C GLU A 95 6.31 0.38 -8.71
N ILE A 96 7.21 1.33 -9.01
CA ILE A 96 6.90 2.77 -8.96
C ILE A 96 7.30 3.38 -10.30
N THR A 97 6.32 3.85 -11.06
CA THR A 97 6.48 4.40 -12.41
C THR A 97 6.18 5.90 -12.44
N GLY A 98 6.51 6.57 -13.55
CA GLY A 98 6.28 8.01 -13.72
C GLY A 98 7.25 8.91 -12.93
N THR A 99 8.33 8.33 -12.38
CA THR A 99 9.36 9.09 -11.65
C THR A 99 10.36 9.72 -12.63
N VAL A 100 11.03 10.80 -12.20
CA VAL A 100 12.03 11.50 -13.05
C VAL A 100 13.35 10.74 -13.12
N ALA A 101 13.63 9.87 -12.14
CA ALA A 101 14.78 9.00 -12.11
C ALA A 101 14.56 7.85 -11.12
N ASP A 102 15.27 6.74 -11.35
CA ASP A 102 15.15 5.52 -10.56
C ASP A 102 15.25 5.76 -9.05
N LEU A 103 14.32 5.15 -8.33
CA LEU A 103 14.27 5.17 -6.88
C LEU A 103 15.17 4.08 -6.30
N GLN A 104 16.03 4.47 -5.36
CA GLN A 104 16.74 3.49 -4.54
C GLN A 104 15.75 2.74 -3.64
N PRO A 105 16.06 1.52 -3.18
CA PRO A 105 15.14 0.69 -2.41
C PRO A 105 14.53 1.40 -1.20
N LYS A 106 15.32 2.16 -0.43
CA LYS A 106 14.81 2.89 0.75
C LYS A 106 13.93 4.10 0.38
N MET A 107 14.09 4.65 -0.81
CA MET A 107 13.19 5.69 -1.33
C MET A 107 11.86 5.08 -1.77
N ALA A 108 11.90 3.91 -2.43
CA ALA A 108 10.70 3.17 -2.79
C ALA A 108 9.91 2.72 -1.54
N GLU A 109 10.60 2.25 -0.50
CA GLU A 109 10.01 1.92 0.80
C GLU A 109 9.27 3.12 1.43
N LEU A 110 9.90 4.31 1.42
CA LEU A 110 9.26 5.54 1.91
C LEU A 110 7.98 5.85 1.12
N VAL A 111 8.01 5.74 -0.20
CA VAL A 111 6.85 6.01 -1.06
C VAL A 111 5.74 4.99 -0.80
N LEU A 112 6.08 3.71 -0.67
CA LEU A 112 5.13 2.66 -0.33
C LEU A 112 4.45 2.92 1.02
N ALA A 113 5.23 3.25 2.06
CA ALA A 113 4.69 3.55 3.39
C ALA A 113 3.67 4.71 3.35
N LEU A 114 4.00 5.79 2.63
CA LEU A 114 3.11 6.95 2.50
C LEU A 114 1.89 6.65 1.62
N ALA A 115 2.04 5.84 0.57
CA ALA A 115 0.94 5.43 -0.29
C ALA A 115 -0.08 4.56 0.47
N LEU A 116 0.40 3.60 1.28
CA LEU A 116 -0.44 2.75 2.12
C LEU A 116 -1.14 3.53 3.25
N ALA A 117 -0.50 4.56 3.79
CA ALA A 117 -1.12 5.45 4.78
C ALA A 117 -2.25 6.32 4.20
N GLY A 118 -2.29 6.47 2.86
CA GLY A 118 -3.33 7.22 2.17
C GLY A 118 -3.38 8.70 2.57
N PRO A 119 -4.57 9.34 2.52
CA PRO A 119 -4.72 10.77 2.79
C PRO A 119 -4.44 11.14 4.26
N THR A 120 -4.60 10.18 5.18
CA THR A 120 -4.28 10.36 6.61
C THR A 120 -2.81 10.71 6.81
N GLY A 121 -1.94 10.10 6.01
CA GLY A 121 -0.50 10.32 6.06
C GLY A 121 0.17 9.72 7.31
N LEU A 122 1.45 10.04 7.47
CA LEU A 122 2.30 9.54 8.55
C LEU A 122 2.93 10.70 9.32
N ARG A 123 2.84 10.67 10.66
CA ARG A 123 3.61 11.61 11.49
C ARG A 123 5.10 11.34 11.36
N ASN A 124 5.91 12.37 11.55
CA ASN A 124 7.37 12.24 11.50
C ASN A 124 7.92 11.11 12.37
N ILE A 125 7.40 10.93 13.58
CA ILE A 125 7.82 9.86 14.51
C ILE A 125 7.49 8.46 13.96
N GLN A 126 6.31 8.27 13.36
CA GLN A 126 5.90 6.99 12.77
C GLN A 126 6.79 6.67 11.56
N LEU A 127 7.03 7.68 10.72
CA LEU A 127 7.88 7.52 9.56
C LEU A 127 9.35 7.25 9.95
N ALA A 128 9.85 7.92 11.00
CA ALA A 128 11.19 7.67 11.53
C ALA A 128 11.33 6.24 12.05
N ALA A 129 10.33 5.73 12.78
CA ALA A 129 10.29 4.35 13.21
C ALA A 129 10.35 3.41 12.00
N MET A 130 9.36 3.48 11.09
CA MET A 130 9.27 2.61 9.91
C MET A 130 10.54 2.60 9.05
N MET A 131 11.19 3.76 8.86
CA MET A 131 12.40 3.85 8.05
C MET A 131 13.67 3.38 8.78
N GLY A 132 13.56 3.01 10.05
CA GLY A 132 14.59 2.30 10.81
C GLY A 132 14.97 0.95 10.21
N PRO A 133 16.12 0.37 10.61
CA PRO A 133 16.47 -1.00 10.23
C PRO A 133 15.59 -2.06 10.93
N ASP A 134 15.05 -1.74 12.10
CA ASP A 134 14.30 -2.65 12.98
C ASP A 134 13.33 -1.84 13.88
N PRO A 135 12.39 -2.47 14.60
CA PRO A 135 11.39 -1.77 15.41
C PRO A 135 11.98 -0.95 16.58
N ASP A 136 13.16 -1.30 17.07
CA ASP A 136 13.78 -0.66 18.24
C ASP A 136 14.67 0.53 17.83
N THR A 137 15.05 0.59 16.56
CA THR A 137 15.99 1.57 16.02
C THR A 137 15.29 2.53 15.07
N THR A 138 14.88 3.70 15.56
CA THR A 138 14.31 4.74 14.68
C THR A 138 15.39 5.38 13.80
N LYS A 139 14.99 5.84 12.60
CA LYS A 139 15.88 6.63 11.73
C LYS A 139 16.10 8.03 12.33
N PRO A 140 17.36 8.50 12.46
CA PRO A 140 17.64 9.86 12.91
C PRO A 140 16.94 10.92 12.03
N SER A 141 16.39 11.96 12.65
CA SER A 141 15.55 12.95 11.96
C SER A 141 16.23 13.64 10.78
N ASP A 142 17.54 13.93 10.89
CA ASP A 142 18.29 14.54 9.77
C ASP A 142 18.41 13.58 8.58
N GLN A 143 18.72 12.30 8.82
CA GLN A 143 18.77 11.29 7.77
C GLN A 143 17.39 11.07 7.13
N LEU A 144 16.32 11.10 7.93
CA LEU A 144 14.96 11.03 7.41
C LEU A 144 14.63 12.23 6.51
N ARG A 145 14.98 13.45 6.94
CA ARG A 145 14.80 14.66 6.12
C ARG A 145 15.58 14.60 4.82
N GLN A 146 16.82 14.11 4.85
CA GLN A 146 17.64 13.90 3.65
C GLN A 146 17.00 12.86 2.72
N LEU A 147 16.50 11.75 3.27
CA LEU A 147 15.78 10.73 2.50
C LEU A 147 14.56 11.35 1.81
N ILE A 148 13.69 12.05 2.54
CA ILE A 148 12.50 12.72 1.98
C ILE A 148 12.89 13.72 0.89
N THR A 149 13.92 14.54 1.12
CA THR A 149 14.37 15.55 0.16
C THR A 149 14.86 14.92 -1.14
N ARG A 150 15.67 13.84 -1.04
CA ARG A 150 16.14 13.11 -2.22
C ARG A 150 14.99 12.43 -2.95
N THR A 151 14.08 11.78 -2.22
CA THR A 151 12.90 11.13 -2.81
C THR A 151 12.03 12.14 -3.54
N ARG A 152 11.74 13.32 -2.97
CA ARG A 152 11.02 14.40 -3.66
C ARG A 152 11.69 14.78 -4.98
N GLY A 153 13.01 14.94 -5.00
CA GLY A 153 13.75 15.24 -6.22
C GLY A 153 13.61 14.17 -7.30
N LYS A 154 13.59 12.89 -6.92
CA LYS A 154 13.44 11.75 -7.84
C LYS A 154 12.01 11.52 -8.32
N LEU A 155 11.02 11.86 -7.50
CA LEU A 155 9.60 11.85 -7.85
C LEU A 155 9.19 13.04 -8.74
N GLY A 156 9.96 14.13 -8.69
CA GLY A 156 9.66 15.34 -9.42
C GLY A 156 8.50 16.14 -8.84
N LYS A 157 7.98 17.06 -9.64
CA LYS A 157 6.84 17.89 -9.27
C LYS A 157 5.54 17.28 -9.79
N ALA A 158 4.46 17.51 -9.06
CA ALA A 158 3.10 17.24 -9.51
C ALA A 158 2.69 18.26 -10.60
N PRO A 159 1.58 18.00 -11.34
CA PRO A 159 1.10 18.91 -12.38
C PRO A 159 0.79 20.34 -11.89
N ASP A 160 0.45 20.51 -10.62
CA ASP A 160 0.24 21.80 -9.96
C ASP A 160 1.55 22.48 -9.49
N GLY A 161 2.70 21.90 -9.82
CA GLY A 161 4.02 22.38 -9.44
C GLY A 161 4.45 22.05 -8.01
N GLN A 162 3.58 21.43 -7.20
CA GLN A 162 3.91 21.05 -5.82
C GLN A 162 4.81 19.80 -5.77
N ALA A 163 5.45 19.58 -4.62
CA ALA A 163 6.16 18.33 -4.37
C ALA A 163 5.17 17.17 -4.20
N ARG A 164 5.53 15.98 -4.70
CA ARG A 164 4.68 14.78 -4.56
C ARG A 164 4.66 14.15 -3.17
N ILE A 165 5.54 14.60 -2.27
CA ILE A 165 5.46 14.31 -0.84
C ILE A 165 5.22 15.64 -0.15
N LEU A 166 4.07 15.82 0.47
CA LEU A 166 3.73 17.01 1.23
C LEU A 166 4.08 16.81 2.70
N CYS A 167 4.31 17.92 3.41
CA CYS A 167 4.43 17.96 4.86
C CYS A 167 3.60 19.14 5.33
N ASP A 168 2.65 18.90 6.23
CA ASP A 168 1.89 19.99 6.83
C ASP A 168 2.60 20.59 8.06
N SER A 169 1.96 21.58 8.69
CA SER A 169 2.45 22.24 9.89
C SER A 169 2.53 21.32 11.12
N ALA A 170 1.79 20.20 11.12
CA ALA A 170 1.82 19.19 12.18
C ALA A 170 2.87 18.09 11.93
N TYR A 171 3.74 18.26 10.92
CA TYR A 171 4.73 17.27 10.50
C TYR A 171 4.13 15.92 10.10
N VAL A 172 2.94 15.95 9.49
CA VAL A 172 2.32 14.81 8.83
C VAL A 172 2.71 14.81 7.37
N TYR A 173 3.30 13.70 6.93
CA TYR A 173 3.75 13.48 5.56
C TYR A 173 2.69 12.71 4.78
N ARG A 174 2.42 13.14 3.55
CA ARG A 174 1.38 12.58 2.68
C ARG A 174 1.90 12.49 1.25
N VAL A 175 1.41 11.52 0.48
CA VAL A 175 1.59 11.55 -0.98
C VAL A 175 0.63 12.57 -1.61
N HIS A 176 1.05 13.16 -2.72
CA HIS A 176 0.26 14.09 -3.53
C HIS A 176 0.45 13.82 -5.02
N ALA A 177 -0.66 13.72 -5.76
CA ALA A 177 -0.68 13.32 -7.16
C ALA A 177 0.12 12.02 -7.42
N ILE A 178 -0.01 11.05 -6.51
CA ILE A 178 0.49 9.68 -6.65
C ILE A 178 -0.71 8.75 -6.55
N THR A 179 -0.87 7.86 -7.51
CA THR A 179 -1.92 6.84 -7.48
C THR A 179 -1.40 5.53 -6.94
N LEU A 180 -2.28 4.78 -6.28
CA LEU A 180 -2.01 3.42 -5.82
C LEU A 180 -2.94 2.45 -6.56
N ASP A 181 -2.38 1.44 -7.22
CA ASP A 181 -3.17 0.46 -7.98
C ASP A 181 -4.18 -0.29 -7.09
N TRP A 182 -3.86 -0.48 -5.80
CA TRP A 182 -4.78 -1.02 -4.81
C TRP A 182 -6.02 -0.15 -4.59
N THR A 183 -5.87 1.16 -4.43
CA THR A 183 -7.03 2.06 -4.32
C THR A 183 -7.91 1.98 -5.57
N ARG A 184 -7.28 1.90 -6.75
CA ARG A 184 -8.01 1.76 -8.01
C ARG A 184 -8.74 0.42 -8.11
N PHE A 185 -8.11 -0.67 -7.65
CA PHE A 185 -8.75 -1.97 -7.54
C PHE A 185 -9.99 -1.90 -6.67
N GLN A 186 -9.88 -1.32 -5.46
CA GLN A 186 -10.99 -1.22 -4.52
C GLN A 186 -12.17 -0.44 -5.13
N GLU A 187 -11.90 0.70 -5.78
CA GLU A 187 -12.93 1.47 -6.47
C GLU A 187 -13.67 0.66 -7.56
N LEU A 188 -12.93 -0.10 -8.37
CA LEU A 188 -13.50 -0.94 -9.43
C LEU A 188 -14.29 -2.12 -8.84
N ALA A 189 -13.72 -2.80 -7.84
CA ALA A 189 -14.36 -3.92 -7.16
C ALA A 189 -15.67 -3.47 -6.48
N ASP A 190 -15.65 -2.33 -5.77
CA ASP A 190 -16.83 -1.75 -5.14
C ASP A 190 -17.92 -1.39 -6.14
N ARG A 191 -17.57 -0.72 -7.24
CA ARG A 191 -18.53 -0.39 -8.30
C ARG A 191 -19.09 -1.67 -8.94
N GLY A 192 -18.21 -2.63 -9.20
CA GLY A 192 -18.54 -3.96 -9.71
C GLY A 192 -19.56 -4.68 -8.84
N ALA A 193 -19.31 -4.74 -7.53
CA ALA A 193 -20.20 -5.36 -6.56
C ALA A 193 -21.54 -4.62 -6.44
N LYS A 194 -21.53 -3.29 -6.35
CA LYS A 194 -22.74 -2.45 -6.19
C LYS A 194 -23.65 -2.49 -7.41
N HIS A 195 -23.08 -2.57 -8.62
CA HIS A 195 -23.82 -2.51 -9.88
C HIS A 195 -23.91 -3.86 -10.61
N ASN A 196 -23.39 -4.93 -10.00
CA ASN A 196 -23.23 -6.24 -10.64
C ASN A 196 -22.55 -6.14 -12.02
N SER A 197 -21.56 -5.25 -12.12
CA SER A 197 -20.84 -4.94 -13.35
C SER A 197 -19.67 -5.89 -13.52
N THR A 198 -19.82 -6.86 -14.43
CA THR A 198 -18.74 -7.81 -14.78
C THR A 198 -17.53 -7.11 -15.39
N THR A 199 -17.74 -6.01 -16.10
CA THR A 199 -16.65 -5.21 -16.69
C THR A 199 -15.80 -4.56 -15.60
N ASP A 200 -16.40 -3.89 -14.62
CA ASP A 200 -15.63 -3.26 -13.52
C ASP A 200 -14.85 -4.32 -12.71
N LEU A 201 -15.47 -5.47 -12.41
CA LEU A 201 -14.79 -6.58 -11.72
C LEU A 201 -13.64 -7.15 -12.55
N TRP A 202 -13.82 -7.30 -13.87
CA TRP A 202 -12.76 -7.77 -14.75
C TRP A 202 -11.61 -6.77 -14.82
N ASP A 203 -11.91 -5.49 -15.00
CA ASP A 203 -10.93 -4.39 -15.00
C ASP A 203 -10.15 -4.35 -13.68
N ALA A 204 -10.81 -4.53 -12.53
CA ALA A 204 -10.13 -4.64 -11.24
C ALA A 204 -9.10 -5.79 -11.25
N LEU A 205 -9.52 -6.99 -11.66
CA LEU A 205 -8.65 -8.17 -11.68
C LEU A 205 -7.51 -8.07 -12.70
N THR A 206 -7.64 -7.24 -13.74
CA THR A 206 -6.52 -6.99 -14.67
C THR A 206 -5.35 -6.25 -14.03
N LEU A 207 -5.57 -5.54 -12.91
CA LEU A 207 -4.52 -4.86 -12.17
C LEU A 207 -3.61 -5.84 -11.41
N VAL A 208 -4.06 -7.07 -11.18
CA VAL A 208 -3.31 -8.11 -10.47
C VAL A 208 -2.26 -8.74 -11.40
N ARG A 209 -1.01 -8.33 -11.22
CA ARG A 209 0.17 -8.75 -11.98
C ARG A 209 0.87 -9.97 -11.38
N GLY A 210 0.60 -10.32 -10.14
CA GLY A 210 1.28 -11.39 -9.42
C GLY A 210 0.87 -11.48 -7.94
N PRO A 211 1.62 -12.24 -7.12
CA PRO A 211 1.46 -12.19 -5.68
C PRO A 211 1.67 -10.76 -5.15
N VAL A 212 0.80 -10.33 -4.24
CA VAL A 212 0.83 -8.98 -3.65
C VAL A 212 2.18 -8.75 -2.99
N LEU A 213 2.84 -7.65 -3.36
CA LEU A 213 4.15 -7.23 -2.85
C LEU A 213 5.23 -8.34 -2.93
N ASP A 214 5.23 -9.14 -3.99
CA ASP A 214 6.22 -10.21 -4.17
C ASP A 214 7.67 -9.67 -4.09
N GLY A 215 8.50 -10.35 -3.29
CA GLY A 215 9.89 -9.95 -3.03
C GLY A 215 10.06 -8.68 -2.17
N CYS A 216 8.97 -8.05 -1.70
CA CYS A 216 9.02 -6.86 -0.86
C CYS A 216 8.91 -7.26 0.62
N TYR A 217 9.99 -7.04 1.36
CA TYR A 217 10.06 -7.38 2.78
C TYR A 217 10.51 -6.15 3.58
N HIS A 218 9.56 -5.54 4.28
CA HIS A 218 9.82 -4.47 5.23
C HIS A 218 9.30 -4.91 6.59
N TRP A 219 10.06 -4.66 7.65
CA TRP A 219 9.72 -5.17 8.99
C TRP A 219 8.37 -4.62 9.50
N TRP A 220 7.99 -3.43 9.05
CA TRP A 220 6.73 -2.76 9.40
C TRP A 220 5.55 -3.20 8.51
N LEU A 221 5.81 -3.91 7.41
CA LEU A 221 4.77 -4.41 6.53
C LEU A 221 4.23 -5.71 7.11
N GLU A 222 3.08 -5.61 7.76
CA GLU A 222 2.52 -6.74 8.49
C GLU A 222 1.79 -7.71 7.54
N THR A 223 1.92 -9.01 7.81
CA THR A 223 1.22 -10.08 7.09
C THR A 223 -0.30 -9.86 6.99
N PRO A 224 -1.02 -9.39 8.03
CA PRO A 224 -2.45 -9.13 7.94
C PRO A 224 -2.84 -8.13 6.84
N VAL A 225 -1.99 -7.13 6.54
CA VAL A 225 -2.24 -6.17 5.46
C VAL A 225 -2.22 -6.89 4.10
N ILE A 226 -1.21 -7.74 3.89
CA ILE A 226 -1.07 -8.51 2.65
C ILE A 226 -2.23 -9.49 2.49
N GLU A 227 -2.60 -10.20 3.57
CA GLU A 227 -3.70 -11.15 3.54
C GLU A 227 -5.07 -10.47 3.35
N ASN A 228 -5.28 -9.26 3.88
CA ASN A 228 -6.49 -8.48 3.61
C ASN A 228 -6.63 -8.14 2.13
N ILE A 229 -5.55 -7.64 1.50
CA ILE A 229 -5.54 -7.35 0.06
C ILE A 229 -5.82 -8.63 -0.73
N ARG A 230 -5.20 -9.76 -0.35
CA ARG A 230 -5.43 -11.05 -1.02
C ARG A 230 -6.88 -11.52 -0.89
N ALA A 231 -7.49 -11.36 0.28
CA ALA A 231 -8.88 -11.74 0.52
C ALA A 231 -9.84 -10.94 -0.38
N GLU A 232 -9.68 -9.62 -0.44
CA GLU A 232 -10.50 -8.76 -1.31
C GLU A 232 -10.32 -9.07 -2.81
N ILE A 233 -9.12 -9.48 -3.24
CA ILE A 233 -8.90 -9.99 -4.61
C ILE A 233 -9.70 -11.27 -4.88
N VAL A 234 -9.70 -12.20 -3.91
CA VAL A 234 -10.48 -13.45 -4.02
C VAL A 234 -11.98 -13.14 -4.07
N ASP A 235 -12.47 -12.24 -3.21
CA ASP A 235 -13.88 -11.85 -3.19
C ASP A 235 -14.33 -11.25 -4.54
N ALA A 236 -13.53 -10.37 -5.14
CA ALA A 236 -13.82 -9.82 -6.46
C ALA A 236 -13.85 -10.89 -7.57
N ALA A 237 -12.95 -11.88 -7.50
CA ALA A 237 -12.91 -13.01 -8.43
C ALA A 237 -14.12 -13.94 -8.28
N ASP A 238 -14.56 -14.20 -7.05
CA ASP A 238 -15.72 -15.02 -6.75
C ASP A 238 -17.01 -14.33 -7.22
N LEU A 239 -17.13 -13.02 -6.98
CA LEU A 239 -18.23 -12.21 -7.51
C LEU A 239 -18.31 -12.26 -9.04
N LEU A 240 -17.18 -12.10 -9.73
CA LEU A 240 -17.13 -12.17 -11.19
C LEU A 240 -17.51 -13.57 -11.72
N SER A 241 -17.09 -14.61 -11.01
CA SER A 241 -17.41 -16.00 -11.35
C SER A 241 -18.91 -16.28 -11.19
N ALA A 242 -19.51 -15.80 -10.09
CA ALA A 242 -20.95 -15.90 -9.84
C ALA A 242 -21.78 -15.14 -10.89
N ALA A 243 -21.25 -14.04 -11.42
CA ALA A 243 -21.90 -13.24 -12.47
C ALA A 243 -21.76 -13.85 -13.89
N GLY A 244 -21.15 -15.04 -14.04
CA GLY A 244 -21.11 -15.79 -15.30
C GLY A 244 -19.83 -15.62 -16.13
N GLY A 245 -18.74 -15.11 -15.54
CA GLY A 245 -17.44 -14.98 -16.20
C GLY A 245 -16.72 -16.32 -16.43
N GLN A 246 -17.07 -17.05 -17.49
CA GLN A 246 -16.51 -18.38 -17.84
C GLN A 246 -14.99 -18.44 -18.16
N GLY A 247 -14.20 -17.37 -17.96
CA GLY A 247 -12.78 -17.28 -18.33
C GLY A 247 -11.79 -17.04 -17.18
N VAL A 248 -12.26 -16.90 -15.94
CA VAL A 248 -11.52 -16.27 -14.83
C VAL A 248 -10.81 -17.31 -13.94
N GLU A 249 -11.40 -18.50 -13.83
CA GLU A 249 -11.00 -19.55 -12.88
C GLU A 249 -9.60 -20.14 -13.12
N SER A 250 -9.13 -20.14 -14.38
CA SER A 250 -7.84 -20.77 -14.75
C SER A 250 -6.63 -19.85 -14.53
N LYS A 251 -6.81 -18.52 -14.62
CA LYS A 251 -5.71 -17.55 -14.49
C LYS A 251 -5.49 -17.15 -13.03
N LEU A 252 -6.56 -17.01 -12.25
CA LEU A 252 -6.49 -16.63 -10.83
C LEU A 252 -6.03 -17.76 -9.92
N ARG A 253 -6.32 -19.03 -10.24
CA ARG A 253 -5.75 -20.17 -9.50
C ARG A 253 -4.22 -20.23 -9.55
N VAL A 254 -3.58 -19.69 -10.59
CA VAL A 254 -2.12 -19.64 -10.71
C VAL A 254 -1.53 -18.43 -9.98
N LEU A 255 -2.30 -17.34 -9.87
CA LEU A 255 -1.88 -16.09 -9.22
C LEU A 255 -2.10 -16.07 -7.70
N ILE A 256 -3.13 -16.79 -7.21
CA ILE A 256 -3.58 -16.76 -5.81
C ILE A 256 -3.13 -17.99 -5.02
N ALA A 257 -2.84 -19.12 -5.68
CA ALA A 257 -2.47 -20.34 -4.97
C ALA A 257 -1.16 -20.14 -4.19
N PRO A 258 -1.13 -20.46 -2.88
CA PRO A 258 0.14 -20.62 -2.18
C PRO A 258 0.94 -21.67 -2.95
N LYS A 259 2.23 -21.39 -3.16
CA LYS A 259 3.17 -22.26 -3.88
C LYS A 259 3.35 -23.59 -3.12
N LEU A 260 2.36 -24.48 -3.17
CA LEU A 260 2.52 -25.86 -2.75
C LEU A 260 3.37 -26.53 -3.82
N VAL A 261 4.66 -26.61 -3.54
CA VAL A 261 5.62 -27.41 -4.29
C VAL A 261 5.11 -28.86 -4.28
N ARG A 262 4.44 -29.24 -5.37
CA ARG A 262 3.99 -30.60 -5.60
C ARG A 262 5.17 -31.39 -6.18
N THR A 263 6.00 -31.96 -5.31
CA THR A 263 6.96 -32.99 -5.74
C THR A 263 6.17 -34.25 -6.12
N ARG A 264 6.03 -34.49 -7.43
CA ARG A 264 5.63 -35.80 -7.96
C ARG A 264 6.84 -36.73 -7.87
N GLY A 265 6.77 -37.72 -6.98
CA GLY A 265 7.72 -38.81 -6.89
C GLY A 265 7.09 -40.00 -6.18
N ASN A 266 6.91 -41.08 -6.92
CA ASN A 266 6.26 -42.34 -6.58
C ASN A 266 6.69 -42.97 -5.24
N SER A 267 5.69 -43.52 -4.54
CA SER A 267 5.73 -44.70 -3.64
C SER A 267 6.75 -44.76 -2.49
N HIS A 268 6.20 -44.97 -1.29
CA HIS A 268 6.83 -45.16 0.03
C HIS A 268 7.28 -43.88 0.77
N VAL A 269 6.44 -43.47 1.72
CA VAL A 269 6.73 -42.43 2.71
C VAL A 269 7.42 -43.09 3.92
N SER A 270 8.72 -42.86 4.07
CA SER A 270 9.42 -42.90 5.35
C SER A 270 10.19 -41.59 5.51
N TRP A 271 10.01 -40.92 6.66
CA TRP A 271 10.63 -39.64 6.95
C TRP A 271 11.90 -39.88 7.77
N THR A 272 13.06 -39.53 7.21
CA THR A 272 14.27 -39.24 8.00
C THR A 272 14.75 -37.84 7.63
N ALA A 273 14.78 -36.95 8.62
CA ALA A 273 15.41 -35.64 8.51
C ALA A 273 16.93 -35.83 8.40
N ARG A 274 17.56 -35.17 7.43
CA ARG A 274 19.03 -35.08 7.38
C ARG A 274 19.43 -33.62 7.26
N GLU A 275 20.18 -33.19 8.27
CA GLU A 275 20.83 -31.89 8.39
C GLU A 275 21.83 -31.65 7.25
N ALA A 276 21.80 -30.43 6.70
CA ALA A 276 22.94 -29.52 6.54
C ALA A 276 22.42 -28.17 6.03
#